data_AF-A0A1X4N875-F1
#
_entry.id   AF-A0A1X4N875-F1
#
_cell.length_a   1.000
_cell.length_b   1.000
_cell.length_c   1.000
_cell.angle_alpha   90.00
_cell.angle_beta   90.00
_cell.angle_gamma   90.00
#
_symmetry.space_group_name_H-M   'P 1'
#
loop_
_entity.id
_entity.type
_entity.pdbx_description
1 polymer ?
#
loop_
_entity_poly.entity_id
_entity_poly.type
_entity_poly.pdbx_seq_one_letter_code
_entity_poly.pdbx_strand_id
1 'polypeptide(L)'
;MRCALLAFCVVTLASQAIADGVGITKDTMSVVVETEEGPIEIIRNQDPDARLGEPWVKTSRPCPNFCIQPMTPAAGVTTIGELEVLDFLKTGSGILVDGRVRTEYEEGTIPGAISVPYTEAADRLGEFGCEIDFDGWICEGDIPNVVLFCNGPWCGQSPSAARRMIEAGFPAENIYYHRGGMQNWNMLGLTVTPGKS
;
A
#
# COMPACT_ATOMS: atom_id res chain seq x y z
N MET A 1 54.95 -56.28 -9.57
CA MET A 1 54.30 -55.03 -10.05
C MET A 1 52.95 -54.91 -9.35
N ARG A 2 52.84 -54.03 -8.35
CA ARG A 2 51.61 -53.82 -7.56
C ARG A 2 50.82 -52.67 -8.20
N CYS A 3 49.71 -52.99 -8.86
CA CYS A 3 48.76 -51.99 -9.35
C CYS A 3 47.95 -51.45 -8.17
N ALA A 4 48.12 -50.17 -7.85
CA ALA A 4 47.27 -49.45 -6.92
C ALA A 4 46.08 -48.85 -7.69
N LEU A 5 44.86 -49.32 -7.44
CA LEU A 5 43.65 -48.71 -7.94
C LEU A 5 43.37 -47.44 -7.11
N LEU A 6 43.48 -46.27 -7.75
CA LEU A 6 42.96 -45.01 -7.21
C LEU A 6 41.42 -45.00 -7.36
N ALA A 7 40.72 -45.05 -6.23
CA ALA A 7 39.29 -44.82 -6.17
C ALA A 7 39.01 -43.30 -6.27
N PHE A 8 38.41 -42.88 -7.38
CA PHE A 8 38.00 -41.50 -7.60
C PHE A 8 36.62 -41.29 -6.95
N CYS A 9 36.58 -40.70 -5.76
CA CYS A 9 35.33 -40.28 -5.12
C CYS A 9 34.75 -39.08 -5.88
N VAL A 10 33.74 -39.34 -6.73
CA VAL A 10 32.93 -38.30 -7.34
C VAL A 10 32.01 -37.73 -6.26
N VAL A 11 32.32 -36.53 -5.77
CA VAL A 11 31.42 -35.77 -4.91
C VAL A 11 30.39 -35.10 -5.81
N THR A 12 29.18 -35.65 -5.85
CA THR A 12 28.03 -34.99 -6.49
C THR A 12 27.63 -33.80 -5.63
N LEU A 13 27.93 -32.59 -6.09
CA LEU A 13 27.32 -31.36 -5.59
C LEU A 13 25.82 -31.43 -5.88
N ALA A 14 25.03 -31.77 -4.88
CA ALA A 14 23.58 -31.63 -4.96
C ALA A 14 23.29 -30.13 -5.09
N SER A 15 22.78 -29.70 -6.24
CA SER A 15 22.16 -28.39 -6.40
C SER A 15 21.05 -28.30 -5.36
N GLN A 16 21.21 -27.44 -4.35
CA GLN A 16 20.11 -27.11 -3.46
C GLN A 16 19.02 -26.50 -4.34
N ALA A 17 17.88 -27.19 -4.45
CA ALA A 17 16.68 -26.61 -5.01
C ALA A 17 16.38 -25.34 -4.21
N ILE A 18 16.30 -24.20 -4.90
CA ILE A 18 15.75 -22.98 -4.33
C ILE A 18 14.32 -23.35 -3.92
N ALA A 19 14.04 -23.35 -2.62
CA ALA A 19 12.67 -23.50 -2.15
C ALA A 19 11.85 -22.37 -2.79
N ASP A 20 10.71 -22.70 -3.42
CA ASP A 20 9.79 -21.70 -3.98
C ASP A 20 9.39 -20.74 -2.84
N GLY A 21 9.89 -19.50 -2.89
CA GLY A 21 9.59 -18.48 -1.90
C GLY A 21 8.13 -18.02 -1.95
N VAL A 22 7.69 -17.30 -0.92
CA VAL A 22 6.36 -16.69 -0.90
C VAL A 22 6.39 -15.41 -1.75
N GLY A 23 6.16 -15.56 -3.06
CA GLY A 23 6.21 -14.43 -4.01
C GLY A 23 5.00 -13.50 -3.96
N ILE A 24 5.20 -12.23 -4.30
CA ILE A 24 4.14 -11.23 -4.57
C ILE A 24 3.32 -11.69 -5.77
N THR A 25 4.00 -12.09 -6.84
CA THR A 25 3.43 -12.80 -7.99
C THR A 25 4.28 -14.03 -8.30
N LYS A 26 3.94 -14.79 -9.34
CA LYS A 26 4.78 -15.91 -9.82
C LYS A 26 6.18 -15.45 -10.24
N ASP A 27 6.28 -14.23 -10.75
CA ASP A 27 7.50 -13.68 -11.36
C ASP A 27 8.10 -12.53 -10.53
N THR A 28 7.57 -12.27 -9.33
CA THR A 28 7.98 -11.13 -8.50
C THR A 28 8.07 -11.54 -7.04
N MET A 29 9.29 -11.58 -6.51
CA MET A 29 9.53 -11.87 -5.09
C MET A 29 9.44 -10.62 -4.21
N SER A 30 9.95 -9.49 -4.70
CA SER A 30 9.96 -8.22 -3.98
C SER A 30 9.90 -7.03 -4.95
N VAL A 31 9.58 -5.86 -4.41
CA VAL A 31 9.60 -4.56 -5.09
C VAL A 31 10.37 -3.59 -4.20
N VAL A 32 11.41 -2.96 -4.73
CA VAL A 32 12.11 -1.87 -4.05
C VAL A 32 11.41 -0.56 -4.39
N VAL A 33 11.07 0.23 -3.37
CA VAL A 33 10.42 1.53 -3.50
C VAL A 33 11.32 2.59 -2.87
N GLU A 34 11.43 3.74 -3.53
CA GLU A 34 12.15 4.89 -2.98
C GLU A 34 11.25 5.61 -1.98
N THR A 35 11.76 5.85 -0.78
CA THR A 35 11.08 6.63 0.26
C THR A 35 11.96 7.79 0.69
N GLU A 36 11.44 8.74 1.46
CA GLU A 36 12.24 9.85 1.99
C GLU A 36 13.43 9.38 2.84
N GLU A 37 13.34 8.19 3.44
CA GLU A 37 14.40 7.59 4.26
C GLU A 37 15.39 6.74 3.46
N GLY A 38 15.16 6.65 2.15
CA GLY A 38 15.89 5.78 1.23
C GLY A 38 15.07 4.58 0.77
N PRO A 39 15.70 3.67 0.02
CA PRO A 39 15.02 2.54 -0.59
C PRO A 39 14.55 1.53 0.47
N ILE A 40 13.30 1.08 0.34
CA ILE A 40 12.70 0.04 1.17
C ILE A 40 12.26 -1.11 0.28
N GLU A 41 12.57 -2.34 0.69
CA GLU A 41 12.11 -3.55 0.00
C GLU A 41 10.74 -3.99 0.52
N ILE A 42 9.73 -3.94 -0.35
CA ILE A 42 8.44 -4.56 -0.12
C ILE A 42 8.52 -6.03 -0.55
N ILE A 43 8.34 -6.93 0.42
CA ILE A 43 8.35 -8.38 0.24
C ILE A 43 7.21 -8.97 1.05
N ARG A 44 6.75 -10.17 0.68
CA ARG A 44 5.81 -10.93 1.53
C ARG A 44 6.55 -11.65 2.65
N ASN A 45 5.86 -11.90 3.75
CA ASN A 45 6.34 -12.79 4.80
C ASN A 45 6.64 -14.17 4.18
N GLN A 46 7.91 -14.59 4.30
CA GLN A 46 8.40 -15.83 3.70
C GLN A 46 8.07 -17.09 4.50
N ASP A 47 7.48 -16.96 5.69
CA ASP A 47 6.96 -18.08 6.47
C ASP A 47 5.61 -18.57 5.90
N PRO A 48 5.52 -19.77 5.31
CA PRO A 48 4.27 -20.32 4.78
C PRO A 48 3.22 -20.61 5.87
N ASP A 49 3.65 -20.71 7.14
CA ASP A 49 2.79 -20.91 8.29
C ASP A 49 2.37 -19.60 8.98
N ALA A 50 2.80 -18.45 8.45
CA ALA A 50 2.37 -17.15 8.93
C ALA A 50 0.83 -17.03 8.93
N ARG A 51 0.31 -16.35 9.95
CA ARG A 51 -1.12 -16.06 10.11
C ARG A 51 -1.33 -14.57 10.34
N LEU A 52 -2.50 -14.11 9.94
CA LEU A 52 -2.91 -12.73 10.19
C LEU A 52 -3.00 -12.47 11.70
N GLY A 53 -2.36 -11.40 12.18
CA GLY A 53 -2.37 -10.99 13.58
C GLY A 53 -3.50 -10.02 13.93
N GLU A 54 -3.67 -9.73 15.22
CA GLU A 54 -4.47 -8.59 15.68
C GLU A 54 -3.86 -7.26 15.18
N PRO A 55 -4.66 -6.20 14.94
CA PRO A 55 -6.12 -6.14 15.05
C PRO A 55 -6.88 -6.67 13.81
N TRP A 56 -6.16 -7.23 12.83
CA TRP A 56 -6.69 -7.55 11.51
C TRP A 56 -7.58 -8.79 11.47
N VAL A 57 -7.57 -9.63 12.52
CA VAL A 57 -8.47 -10.79 12.62
C VAL A 57 -9.90 -10.44 13.07
N LYS A 58 -10.12 -9.24 13.61
CA LYS A 58 -11.47 -8.79 13.99
C LYS A 58 -12.31 -8.56 12.72
N THR A 59 -13.54 -9.10 12.69
CA THR A 59 -14.44 -8.99 11.53
C THR A 59 -15.72 -8.19 11.82
N SER A 60 -16.27 -8.35 13.02
CA SER A 60 -17.59 -7.84 13.38
C SER A 60 -17.52 -6.43 13.97
N ARG A 61 -17.29 -5.44 13.11
CA ARG A 61 -17.26 -4.02 13.48
C ARG A 61 -18.64 -3.37 13.26
N PRO A 62 -19.23 -2.69 14.27
CA PRO A 62 -20.59 -2.16 14.15
C PRO A 62 -20.69 -0.88 13.30
N CYS A 63 -21.73 -0.80 12.48
CA CYS A 63 -22.21 0.43 11.84
C CYS A 63 -22.92 1.30 12.92
N PRO A 64 -22.86 2.66 12.91
CA PRO A 64 -22.55 3.55 11.78
C PRO A 64 -21.06 3.76 11.46
N ASN A 65 -20.15 3.47 12.40
CA ASN A 65 -18.74 3.84 12.24
C ASN A 65 -18.00 2.99 11.19
N PHE A 66 -18.45 1.75 10.99
CA PHE A 66 -17.82 0.77 10.11
C PHE A 66 -18.79 0.19 9.06
N CYS A 67 -19.75 1.00 8.58
CA CYS A 67 -20.61 0.56 7.49
C CYS A 67 -19.77 0.38 6.22
N ILE A 68 -19.91 -0.78 5.58
CA ILE A 68 -19.24 -1.08 4.32
C ILE A 68 -19.65 -0.08 3.24
N GLN A 69 -18.68 0.33 2.42
CA GLN A 69 -18.87 1.31 1.36
C GLN A 69 -18.97 0.61 -0.01
N PRO A 70 -19.61 1.23 -1.02
CA PRO A 70 -19.56 0.76 -2.41
C PRO A 70 -18.12 0.57 -2.91
N MET A 71 -17.92 -0.28 -3.93
CA MET A 71 -16.59 -0.60 -4.47
C MET A 71 -15.80 0.67 -4.80
N THR A 72 -16.46 1.55 -5.55
CA THR A 72 -15.99 2.89 -5.91
C THR A 72 -16.71 3.93 -5.05
N PRO A 73 -16.00 4.82 -4.34
CA PRO A 73 -16.60 5.72 -3.35
C PRO A 73 -17.32 6.93 -3.95
N ALA A 74 -16.95 7.35 -5.16
CA ALA A 74 -17.56 8.47 -5.88
C ALA A 74 -17.34 8.31 -7.40
N ALA A 75 -18.18 8.94 -8.21
CA ALA A 75 -17.96 8.96 -9.66
C ALA A 75 -16.61 9.58 -10.01
N GLY A 76 -15.91 9.04 -11.01
CA GLY A 76 -14.57 9.48 -11.42
C GLY A 76 -13.42 8.77 -10.68
N VAL A 77 -13.64 8.29 -9.46
CA VAL A 77 -12.59 7.60 -8.66
C VAL A 77 -12.28 6.22 -9.23
N THR A 78 -10.99 5.90 -9.37
CA THR A 78 -10.54 4.57 -9.82
C THR A 78 -10.21 3.69 -8.61
N THR A 79 -10.84 2.52 -8.49
CA THR A 79 -10.52 1.56 -7.40
C THR A 79 -9.43 0.61 -7.84
N ILE A 80 -8.42 0.39 -6.99
CA ILE A 80 -7.22 -0.39 -7.31
C ILE A 80 -6.89 -1.45 -6.26
N GLY A 81 -6.14 -2.48 -6.68
CA GLY A 81 -5.59 -3.53 -5.85
C GLY A 81 -4.11 -3.30 -5.50
N GLU A 82 -3.50 -4.31 -4.88
CA GLU A 82 -2.15 -4.21 -4.32
C GLU A 82 -1.08 -4.14 -5.41
N LEU A 83 -1.29 -4.78 -6.56
CA LEU A 83 -0.34 -4.74 -7.68
C LEU A 83 -0.26 -3.34 -8.30
N GLU A 84 -1.39 -2.66 -8.46
CA GLU A 84 -1.40 -1.28 -8.95
C GLU A 84 -0.76 -0.33 -7.93
N VAL A 85 -1.00 -0.53 -6.62
CA VAL A 85 -0.31 0.25 -5.57
C VAL A 85 1.21 0.08 -5.66
N LEU A 86 1.69 -1.15 -5.82
CA LEU A 86 3.12 -1.42 -6.01
C LEU A 86 3.69 -0.74 -7.26
N ASP A 87 2.92 -0.68 -8.35
CA ASP A 87 3.33 0.01 -9.57
C ASP A 87 3.39 1.53 -9.38
N PHE A 88 2.41 2.14 -8.70
CA PHE A 88 2.42 3.56 -8.32
C PHE A 88 3.68 3.90 -7.51
N LEU A 89 4.00 3.10 -6.49
CA LEU A 89 5.18 3.31 -5.65
C LEU A 89 6.49 3.14 -6.43
N LYS A 90 6.57 2.12 -7.28
CA LYS A 90 7.79 1.84 -8.06
C LYS A 90 8.06 2.91 -9.11
N THR A 91 7.01 3.45 -9.73
CA THR A 91 7.12 4.45 -10.80
C THR A 91 7.12 5.89 -10.31
N GLY A 92 6.69 6.14 -9.06
CA GLY A 92 6.49 7.49 -8.53
C GLY A 92 5.36 8.25 -9.25
N SER A 93 4.41 7.52 -9.86
CA SER A 93 3.33 8.11 -10.69
C SER A 93 2.13 8.62 -9.89
N GLY A 94 2.21 8.57 -8.56
CA GLY A 94 1.19 9.08 -7.65
C GLY A 94 1.68 9.15 -6.20
N ILE A 95 0.95 9.90 -5.40
CA ILE A 95 1.22 10.09 -3.98
C ILE A 95 0.37 9.08 -3.21
N LEU A 96 1.02 8.18 -2.47
CA LEU A 96 0.32 7.21 -1.62
C LEU A 96 -0.04 7.87 -0.28
N VAL A 97 -1.33 7.85 0.08
CA VAL A 97 -1.86 8.60 1.22
C VAL A 97 -2.58 7.67 2.18
N ASP A 98 -2.05 7.60 3.40
CA ASP A 98 -2.71 6.96 4.53
C ASP A 98 -3.74 7.92 5.13
N GLY A 99 -5.02 7.63 4.88
CA GLY A 99 -6.15 8.42 5.33
C GLY A 99 -6.56 8.18 6.79
N ARG A 100 -5.84 7.30 7.51
CA ARG A 100 -6.11 6.97 8.91
C ARG A 100 -5.72 8.12 9.85
N VAL A 101 -6.09 7.99 11.11
CA VAL A 101 -5.60 8.92 12.13
C VAL A 101 -4.10 8.74 12.30
N ARG A 102 -3.40 9.83 12.65
CA ARG A 102 -1.94 9.88 12.73
C ARG A 102 -1.33 8.75 13.59
N THR A 103 -1.97 8.40 14.70
CA THR A 103 -1.49 7.32 15.58
C THR A 103 -1.47 5.95 14.88
N GLU A 104 -2.46 5.64 14.05
CA GLU A 104 -2.48 4.38 13.29
C GLU A 104 -1.42 4.35 12.18
N TYR A 105 -1.13 5.52 11.57
CA TYR A 105 -0.04 5.67 10.60
C TYR A 105 1.33 5.44 11.26
N GLU A 106 1.57 6.06 12.42
CA GLU A 106 2.83 5.92 13.18
C GLU A 106 3.06 4.47 13.67
N GLU A 107 2.01 3.75 14.04
CA GLU A 107 2.09 2.34 14.42
C GLU A 107 2.54 1.43 13.26
N GLY A 108 2.16 1.77 12.02
CA GLY A 108 2.58 1.04 10.84
C GLY A 108 1.73 1.35 9.63
N THR A 109 2.37 1.59 8.49
CA THR A 109 1.76 1.97 7.21
C THR A 109 2.45 1.27 6.02
N ILE A 110 1.94 1.51 4.82
CA ILE A 110 2.57 1.06 3.58
C ILE A 110 3.83 1.90 3.32
N PRO A 111 5.00 1.29 3.05
CA PRO A 111 6.22 2.05 2.75
C PRO A 111 6.01 3.09 1.65
N GLY A 112 6.47 4.33 1.89
CA GLY A 112 6.30 5.46 0.96
C GLY A 112 4.97 6.21 1.09
N ALA A 113 4.05 5.78 1.96
CA ALA A 113 2.83 6.54 2.24
C ALA A 113 3.11 7.79 3.08
N ILE A 114 2.38 8.88 2.82
CA ILE A 114 2.31 10.05 3.68
C ILE A 114 1.02 10.06 4.51
N SER A 115 1.05 10.73 5.66
CA SER A 115 -0.11 10.86 6.55
C SER A 115 -0.97 12.08 6.19
N VAL A 116 -2.17 11.84 5.67
CA VAL A 116 -3.21 12.87 5.50
C VAL A 116 -4.54 12.34 6.03
N PRO A 117 -4.83 12.54 7.33
CA PRO A 117 -6.06 12.06 7.94
C PRO A 117 -7.31 12.52 7.17
N TYR A 118 -8.30 11.64 7.03
CA TYR A 118 -9.51 11.90 6.23
C TYR A 118 -10.33 13.14 6.64
N THR A 119 -10.12 13.66 7.84
CA THR A 119 -10.73 14.92 8.33
C THR A 119 -10.01 16.16 7.82
N GLU A 120 -8.75 16.03 7.43
CA GLU A 120 -7.88 17.13 6.98
C GLU A 120 -7.69 17.13 5.46
N ALA A 121 -8.01 16.04 4.77
CA ALA A 121 -7.69 15.84 3.36
C ALA A 121 -8.18 16.97 2.43
N ALA A 122 -9.37 17.54 2.69
CA ALA A 122 -9.91 18.65 1.90
C ALA A 122 -9.24 20.00 2.23
N ASP A 123 -8.64 20.14 3.40
CA ASP A 123 -7.94 21.36 3.84
C ASP A 123 -6.45 21.33 3.47
N ARG A 124 -5.96 20.21 2.94
CA ARG A 124 -4.55 19.96 2.61
C ARG A 124 -4.33 19.71 1.11
N LEU A 125 -5.26 20.15 0.25
CA LEU A 125 -5.12 19.95 -1.21
C LEU A 125 -3.87 20.61 -1.80
N GLY A 126 -3.28 21.59 -1.12
CA GLY A 126 -1.99 22.17 -1.51
C GLY A 126 -0.82 21.19 -1.49
N GLU A 127 -0.89 20.12 -0.68
CA GLU A 127 0.10 19.04 -0.71
C GLU A 127 -0.02 18.17 -1.97
N PHE A 128 -1.14 18.30 -2.68
CA PHE A 128 -1.42 17.62 -3.94
C PHE A 128 -1.41 18.58 -5.13
N GLY A 129 -0.71 19.72 -5.01
CA GLY A 129 -0.49 20.65 -6.11
C GLY A 129 -1.63 21.64 -6.40
N CYS A 130 -2.70 21.65 -5.60
CA CYS A 130 -3.72 22.69 -5.73
C CYS A 130 -3.26 24.01 -5.11
N GLU A 131 -3.69 25.13 -5.67
CA GLU A 131 -3.39 26.47 -5.14
C GLU A 131 -4.58 27.01 -4.36
N ILE A 132 -4.31 27.79 -3.31
CA ILE A 132 -5.36 28.45 -2.53
C ILE A 132 -5.70 29.81 -3.17
N ASP A 133 -6.98 30.09 -3.34
CA ASP A 133 -7.52 31.37 -3.79
C ASP A 133 -8.63 31.83 -2.83
N PHE A 134 -9.16 33.05 -3.05
CA PHE A 134 -10.20 33.65 -2.22
C PHE A 134 -11.49 32.80 -2.16
N ASP A 135 -11.83 32.12 -3.25
CA ASP A 135 -13.05 31.32 -3.37
C ASP A 135 -12.86 29.83 -3.04
N GLY A 136 -11.64 29.37 -2.72
CA GLY A 136 -11.34 27.98 -2.38
C GLY A 136 -10.05 27.46 -3.01
N TRP A 137 -10.03 26.16 -3.35
CA TRP A 137 -8.90 25.53 -4.03
C TRP A 137 -9.02 25.61 -5.55
N ILE A 138 -7.90 25.89 -6.21
CA ILE A 138 -7.73 25.80 -7.66
C ILE A 138 -6.85 24.57 -7.93
N CYS A 139 -7.46 23.52 -8.46
CA CYS A 139 -6.79 22.26 -8.80
C CYS A 139 -6.69 22.11 -10.33
N GLU A 140 -6.00 23.06 -10.99
CA GLU A 140 -5.82 23.08 -12.44
C GLU A 140 -4.38 22.75 -12.84
N GLY A 141 -4.19 22.27 -14.07
CA GLY A 141 -2.86 21.95 -14.61
C GLY A 141 -2.44 20.50 -14.33
N ASP A 142 -1.16 20.31 -14.02
CA ASP A 142 -0.56 18.99 -13.79
C ASP A 142 -0.76 18.57 -12.33
N ILE A 143 -1.99 18.14 -12.01
CA ILE A 143 -2.34 17.63 -10.68
C ILE A 143 -1.87 16.17 -10.59
N PRO A 144 -1.10 15.79 -9.55
CA PRO A 144 -0.64 14.41 -9.38
C PRO A 144 -1.82 13.46 -9.10
N ASN A 145 -1.61 12.17 -9.40
CA ASN A 145 -2.51 11.13 -8.90
C ASN A 145 -2.35 10.96 -7.39
N VAL A 146 -3.44 10.74 -6.69
CA VAL A 146 -3.44 10.44 -5.25
C VAL A 146 -4.05 9.07 -5.02
N VAL A 147 -3.30 8.18 -4.36
CA VAL A 147 -3.77 6.86 -3.97
C VAL A 147 -4.18 6.89 -2.49
N LEU A 148 -5.49 6.98 -2.24
CA LEU A 148 -6.04 6.99 -0.89
C LEU A 148 -6.25 5.56 -0.38
N PHE A 149 -5.77 5.26 0.83
CA PHE A 149 -6.10 4.04 1.54
C PHE A 149 -6.35 4.28 3.03
N CYS A 150 -6.93 3.29 3.70
CA CYS A 150 -7.13 3.31 5.15
C CYS A 150 -7.03 1.87 5.68
N ASN A 151 -7.80 1.51 6.69
CA ASN A 151 -7.71 0.18 7.29
C ASN A 151 -8.21 -0.95 6.39
N GLY A 152 -9.18 -0.72 5.49
CA GLY A 152 -9.68 -1.75 4.58
C GLY A 152 -11.16 -1.60 4.24
N PRO A 153 -11.82 -2.64 3.68
CA PRO A 153 -13.18 -2.53 3.13
C PRO A 153 -14.29 -2.14 4.14
N TRP A 154 -14.00 -2.28 5.44
CA TRP A 154 -14.87 -1.93 6.54
C TRP A 154 -14.65 -0.49 7.06
N CYS A 155 -13.67 0.23 6.53
CA CYS A 155 -13.31 1.58 6.96
C CYS A 155 -13.86 2.63 5.99
N GLY A 156 -14.64 3.58 6.50
CA GLY A 156 -15.23 4.67 5.72
C GLY A 156 -14.35 5.91 5.57
N GLN A 157 -13.11 5.90 6.08
CA GLN A 157 -12.25 7.09 6.14
C GLN A 157 -11.80 7.55 4.74
N SER A 158 -11.09 6.73 3.96
CA SER A 158 -10.67 7.12 2.59
C SER A 158 -11.84 7.40 1.65
N PRO A 159 -12.95 6.64 1.68
CA PRO A 159 -14.16 7.02 0.95
C PRO A 159 -14.73 8.38 1.33
N SER A 160 -14.58 8.80 2.58
CA SER A 160 -14.99 10.14 3.04
C SER A 160 -13.98 11.21 2.62
N ALA A 161 -12.68 10.92 2.69
CA ALA A 161 -11.63 11.79 2.18
C ALA A 161 -11.82 12.07 0.69
N ALA A 162 -11.98 11.03 -0.14
CA ALA A 162 -12.19 11.16 -1.58
C ALA A 162 -13.37 12.09 -1.92
N ARG A 163 -14.53 11.87 -1.28
CA ARG A 163 -15.73 12.71 -1.50
C ARG A 163 -15.49 14.16 -1.10
N ARG A 164 -14.85 14.40 0.05
CA ARG A 164 -14.56 15.77 0.52
C ARG A 164 -13.52 16.48 -0.34
N MET A 165 -12.49 15.77 -0.81
CA MET A 165 -11.51 16.32 -1.75
C MET A 165 -12.20 16.74 -3.05
N ILE A 166 -13.08 15.90 -3.59
CA ILE A 166 -13.87 16.21 -4.79
C ILE A 166 -14.79 17.41 -4.55
N GLU A 167 -15.52 17.44 -3.42
CA GLU A 167 -16.37 18.58 -3.04
C GLU A 167 -15.58 19.89 -2.91
N ALA A 168 -14.30 19.80 -2.50
CA ALA A 168 -13.38 20.93 -2.39
C ALA A 168 -12.69 21.31 -3.72
N GLY A 169 -12.96 20.59 -4.82
CA GLY A 169 -12.47 20.92 -6.16
C GLY A 169 -11.34 20.02 -6.69
N PHE A 170 -10.90 19.00 -5.96
CA PHE A 170 -9.90 18.06 -6.45
C PHE A 170 -10.46 17.18 -7.59
N PRO A 171 -9.74 16.99 -8.71
CA PRO A 171 -10.22 16.20 -9.84
C PRO A 171 -10.43 14.73 -9.44
N ALA A 172 -11.66 14.24 -9.61
CA ALA A 172 -12.05 12.90 -9.17
C ALA A 172 -11.27 11.79 -9.91
N GLU A 173 -10.94 12.03 -11.18
CA GLU A 173 -10.16 11.16 -12.05
C GLU A 173 -8.70 10.98 -11.59
N ASN A 174 -8.17 11.91 -10.80
CA ASN A 174 -6.83 11.81 -10.20
C ASN A 174 -6.86 11.05 -8.86
N ILE A 175 -8.04 10.65 -8.37
CA ILE A 175 -8.16 9.89 -7.13
C ILE A 175 -8.23 8.40 -7.44
N TYR A 176 -7.28 7.68 -6.86
CA TYR A 176 -7.24 6.23 -6.82
C TYR A 176 -7.57 5.77 -5.39
N TYR A 177 -8.39 4.74 -5.27
CA TYR A 177 -8.80 4.20 -3.98
C TYR A 177 -8.31 2.77 -3.84
N HIS A 178 -7.31 2.57 -2.97
CA HIS A 178 -6.91 1.23 -2.56
C HIS A 178 -7.87 0.74 -1.47
N ARG A 179 -8.94 0.07 -1.91
CA ARG A 179 -10.02 -0.43 -1.06
C ARG A 179 -9.57 -1.45 -0.01
N GLY A 180 -8.61 -2.29 -0.39
CA GLY A 180 -8.07 -3.34 0.47
C GLY A 180 -7.44 -2.79 1.75
N GLY A 181 -6.83 -1.61 1.66
CA GLY A 181 -6.19 -0.92 2.76
C GLY A 181 -5.18 -1.79 3.50
N MET A 182 -4.89 -1.41 4.74
CA MET A 182 -3.97 -2.15 5.60
C MET A 182 -4.42 -3.59 5.89
N GLN A 183 -5.73 -3.87 5.90
CA GLN A 183 -6.28 -5.21 6.08
C GLN A 183 -5.78 -6.17 5.01
N ASN A 184 -5.93 -5.82 3.73
CA ASN A 184 -5.45 -6.67 2.65
C ASN A 184 -3.92 -6.71 2.60
N TRP A 185 -3.27 -5.56 2.82
CA TRP A 185 -1.81 -5.47 2.84
C TRP A 185 -1.20 -6.45 3.85
N ASN A 186 -1.72 -6.46 5.08
CA ASN A 186 -1.32 -7.39 6.13
C ASN A 186 -1.75 -8.83 5.83
N MET A 187 -2.94 -9.04 5.25
CA MET A 187 -3.42 -10.36 4.86
C MET A 187 -2.52 -11.04 3.81
N LEU A 188 -1.89 -10.25 2.92
CA LEU A 188 -0.90 -10.73 1.96
C LEU A 188 0.51 -10.87 2.57
N GLY A 189 0.70 -10.39 3.81
CA GLY A 189 1.98 -10.42 4.52
C GLY A 189 3.00 -9.45 3.96
N LEU A 190 2.58 -8.37 3.30
CA LEU A 190 3.48 -7.38 2.70
C LEU A 190 4.18 -6.54 3.78
N THR A 191 5.39 -6.07 3.48
CA THR A 191 6.20 -5.20 4.36
C THR A 191 5.39 -4.00 4.87
N VAL A 192 5.44 -3.74 6.17
CA VAL A 192 4.87 -2.57 6.86
C VAL A 192 5.99 -1.85 7.59
N THR A 193 5.96 -0.52 7.57
CA THR A 193 6.94 0.32 8.26
C THR A 193 6.25 1.33 9.15
N PRO A 194 6.83 1.73 10.30
CA PRO A 194 6.30 2.84 11.08
C PRO A 194 6.22 4.10 10.23
N GLY A 195 5.09 4.80 10.26
CA GLY A 195 4.97 6.10 9.62
C GLY A 195 5.82 7.14 10.34
N LYS A 196 6.53 7.98 9.58
CA LYS A 196 7.36 9.06 10.15
C LYS A 196 6.90 10.45 9.71
N SER A 197 7.35 11.46 10.46
CA SER A 197 6.99 12.87 10.35
C SER A 197 7.67 13.57 9.20
#